data_AF-A0A965RWH4-F1
#
_entry.id   AF-A0A965RWH4-F1
#
_cell.length_a   1.000
_cell.length_b   1.000
_cell.length_c   1.000
_cell.angle_alpha   90.00
_cell.angle_beta   90.00
_cell.angle_gamma   90.00
#
_symmetry.space_group_name_H-M   'P 1'
#
loop_
_entity.id
_entity.type
_entity.pdbx_description
1 polymer ?
#
loop_
_entity_poly.entity_id
_entity_poly.type
_entity_poly.pdbx_seq_one_letter_code
_entity_poly.pdbx_strand_id
1 'polypeptide(L)'
;MATLFVNNNGSILTADAPTIHPGNRGHLYGDGVFESIRIMAGKPLNIENHVKRMLEGAKVIKMRTASFYTPAFLRKKSLNYYECQISPKEEGVACH
;
A
#
# COMPACT_ATOMS: atom_id res chain seq x y z
N MET A 1 -8.74 -8.83 -19.11
CA MET A 1 -8.57 -8.85 -17.64
C MET A 1 -8.44 -7.41 -17.18
N ALA A 2 -8.98 -7.03 -16.01
CA ALA A 2 -8.81 -5.69 -15.48
C ALA A 2 -7.34 -5.47 -15.09
N THR A 3 -6.73 -4.37 -15.55
CA THR A 3 -5.36 -4.00 -15.18
C THR A 3 -5.33 -3.64 -13.70
N LEU A 4 -4.50 -4.35 -12.93
CA LEU A 4 -4.24 -4.04 -11.54
C LEU A 4 -2.97 -3.20 -11.44
N PHE A 5 -2.89 -2.37 -10.40
CA PHE A 5 -1.73 -1.53 -10.14
C PHE A 5 -1.04 -1.96 -8.84
N VAL A 6 0.12 -1.39 -8.54
CA VAL A 6 0.82 -1.51 -7.25
C VAL A 6 1.49 -0.17 -6.96
N ASN A 7 1.38 0.32 -5.73
CA ASN A 7 2.18 1.45 -5.27
C ASN A 7 3.48 0.94 -4.63
N ASN A 8 4.62 1.23 -5.25
CA ASN A 8 5.94 0.95 -4.72
C ASN A 8 6.61 2.26 -4.26
N ASN A 9 6.51 2.56 -2.96
CA ASN A 9 7.13 3.74 -2.32
C ASN A 9 6.82 5.08 -3.02
N GLY A 10 5.63 5.22 -3.60
CA GLY A 10 5.19 6.42 -4.33
C GLY A 10 5.08 6.25 -5.83
N SER A 11 5.73 5.24 -6.42
CA SER A 11 5.62 4.91 -7.84
C SER A 11 4.46 3.96 -8.09
N ILE A 12 3.50 4.37 -8.92
CA ILE A 12 2.40 3.50 -9.36
C ILE A 12 2.88 2.69 -10.57
N LEU A 13 2.86 1.37 -10.43
CA LEU A 13 3.27 0.41 -11.45
C LEU A 13 2.10 -0.51 -11.79
N THR A 14 2.12 -1.16 -12.94
CA THR A 14 1.20 -2.26 -13.24
C THR A 14 1.55 -3.47 -12.37
N ALA A 15 0.57 -4.32 -12.06
CA ALA A 15 0.76 -5.44 -11.14
C ALA A 15 1.71 -6.54 -11.66
N ASP A 16 1.95 -6.58 -12.96
CA ASP A 16 2.92 -7.44 -13.64
C ASP A 16 4.34 -6.85 -13.65
N ALA A 17 4.51 -5.57 -13.30
CA ALA A 17 5.82 -4.94 -13.25
C ALA A 17 6.64 -5.41 -12.03
N PRO A 18 7.99 -5.41 -12.14
CA PRO A 18 8.86 -5.72 -11.01
C PRO A 18 8.71 -4.69 -9.88
N THR A 19 8.43 -5.16 -8.66
CA THR A 19 8.19 -4.28 -7.50
C THR A 19 9.20 -4.52 -6.37
N ILE A 20 9.42 -5.78 -5.98
CA ILE A 20 10.30 -6.15 -4.87
C ILE A 20 11.66 -6.59 -5.40
N HIS A 21 12.74 -5.97 -4.90
CA HIS A 21 14.10 -6.37 -5.22
C HIS A 21 14.43 -7.77 -4.64
N PRO A 22 15.16 -8.66 -5.34
CA PRO A 22 15.50 -9.99 -4.82
C PRO A 22 16.24 -9.96 -3.47
N GLY A 23 17.05 -8.92 -3.23
CA GLY A 23 17.74 -8.67 -1.97
C GLY A 23 16.89 -8.05 -0.85
N ASN A 24 15.58 -7.89 -1.04
CA ASN A 24 14.70 -7.32 -0.01
C ASN A 24 14.63 -8.26 1.20
N ARG A 25 14.93 -7.76 2.39
CA ARG A 25 14.92 -8.55 3.62
C ARG A 25 13.57 -9.17 3.95
N GLY A 26 12.48 -8.43 3.73
CA GLY A 26 11.12 -8.93 3.98
C GLY A 26 10.79 -10.13 3.10
N HIS A 27 11.35 -10.17 1.89
CA HIS A 27 11.24 -11.33 0.99
C HIS A 27 12.14 -12.50 1.43
N LEU A 28 13.41 -12.22 1.77
CA LEU A 28 14.39 -13.27 2.09
C LEU A 28 14.21 -13.91 3.48
N TYR A 29 13.74 -13.13 4.46
CA TYR A 29 13.74 -13.53 5.88
C TYR A 29 12.35 -13.44 6.52
N GLY A 30 11.34 -12.98 5.80
CA GLY A 30 9.98 -12.85 6.33
C GLY A 30 9.82 -11.76 7.39
N ASP A 31 10.75 -10.80 7.48
CA ASP A 31 10.73 -9.70 8.46
C ASP A 31 9.89 -8.48 7.99
N GLY A 32 8.84 -8.75 7.23
CA GLY A 32 7.86 -7.76 6.78
C GLY A 32 6.58 -7.77 7.62
N VAL A 33 5.81 -6.68 7.56
CA VAL A 33 4.44 -6.62 8.10
C VAL A 33 3.46 -6.31 6.97
N PHE A 34 2.24 -6.84 7.06
CA PHE A 34 1.19 -6.61 6.09
C PHE A 34 -0.16 -6.40 6.76
N GLU A 35 -1.07 -5.75 6.05
CA GLU A 35 -2.47 -5.59 6.44
C GLU A 35 -3.37 -5.75 5.21
N SER A 36 -4.56 -6.32 5.39
CA SER A 36 -5.56 -6.45 4.34
C SER A 36 -6.76 -5.57 4.67
N ILE A 37 -6.90 -4.45 3.96
CA ILE A 37 -7.95 -3.46 4.22
C ILE A 37 -9.04 -3.60 3.16
N ARG A 38 -10.30 -3.76 3.61
CA ARG A 38 -11.45 -3.74 2.69
C ARG A 38 -11.86 -2.30 2.41
N ILE A 39 -12.08 -1.99 1.13
CA ILE A 39 -12.65 -0.73 0.67
C ILE A 39 -14.10 -1.00 0.22
N MET A 40 -15.05 -0.21 0.71
CA MET A 40 -16.44 -0.23 0.24
C MET A 40 -16.86 1.18 -0.13
N ALA A 41 -17.41 1.35 -1.34
CA ALA A 41 -17.82 2.65 -1.87
C ALA A 41 -16.73 3.73 -1.72
N GLY A 42 -15.49 3.39 -2.06
CA GLY A 42 -14.33 4.28 -1.96
C GLY A 42 -13.83 4.57 -0.54
N LYS A 43 -14.39 3.95 0.51
CA LYS A 43 -13.98 4.17 1.90
C LYS A 43 -13.30 2.92 2.49
N PRO A 44 -12.07 3.04 3.01
CA PRO A 44 -11.45 1.95 3.75
C PRO A 44 -12.16 1.75 5.09
N LEU A 45 -12.51 0.50 5.38
CA LEU A 45 -13.18 0.14 6.63
C LEU A 45 -12.15 -0.01 7.75
N ASN A 46 -12.52 0.47 8.95
CA ASN A 46 -11.80 0.20 10.19
C ASN A 46 -10.29 0.55 10.16
N ILE A 47 -9.91 1.58 9.40
CA ILE A 47 -8.51 1.88 9.07
C ILE A 47 -7.67 2.13 10.31
N GLU A 48 -8.25 2.70 11.37
CA GLU A 48 -7.59 2.97 12.64
C GLU A 48 -7.04 1.68 13.25
N ASN A 49 -7.84 0.61 13.24
CA ASN A 49 -7.43 -0.69 13.76
C ASN A 49 -6.40 -1.37 12.85
N HIS A 50 -6.50 -1.21 11.52
CA HIS A 50 -5.49 -1.71 10.58
C HIS A 50 -4.14 -1.02 10.80
N VAL A 51 -4.12 0.32 10.90
CA VAL A 51 -2.87 1.07 11.16
C VAL A 51 -2.27 0.67 12.50
N LYS A 52 -3.11 0.55 13.55
CA LYS A 52 -2.65 0.13 14.87
C LYS A 52 -1.94 -1.23 14.82
N ARG A 53 -2.56 -2.25 14.22
CA ARG A 53 -1.96 -3.58 14.09
C ARG A 53 -0.69 -3.58 13.24
N MET A 54 -0.65 -2.82 12.15
CA MET A 54 0.54 -2.66 11.32
C MET A 54 1.72 -2.10 12.14
N LEU A 55 1.49 -1.03 12.91
CA LEU A 55 2.52 -0.40 13.74
C LEU A 55 2.94 -1.30 14.91
N GLU A 56 2.00 -2.01 15.53
CA GLU A 56 2.29 -2.99 16.59
C GLU A 56 3.13 -4.15 16.05
N GLY A 57 2.78 -4.71 14.88
CA GLY A 57 3.57 -5.74 14.21
C GLY A 57 4.99 -5.26 13.92
N ALA A 58 5.14 -4.04 13.39
CA ALA A 58 6.44 -3.46 13.09
C ALA A 58 7.27 -3.28 14.37
N LYS A 59 6.63 -2.90 15.49
CA LYS A 59 7.29 -2.80 16.80
C LYS A 59 7.80 -4.14 17.30
N VAL A 60 7.05 -5.23 17.14
CA VAL A 60 7.45 -6.59 17.59
C VAL A 60 8.75 -7.02 16.93
N ILE A 61 8.88 -6.79 15.62
CA ILE A 61 10.09 -7.11 14.85
C ILE A 61 11.17 -6.03 14.90
N LYS A 62 10.99 -5.00 15.76
CA LYS A 62 11.90 -3.85 15.92
C LYS A 62 12.17 -3.11 14.60
N MET A 63 11.18 -3.08 13.71
CA MET A 63 11.24 -2.32 12.46
C MET A 63 11.06 -0.82 12.73
N ARG A 64 11.93 0.01 12.15
CA ARG A 64 11.80 1.47 12.23
C ARG A 64 10.72 1.95 11.26
N THR A 65 9.60 2.40 11.80
CA THR A 65 8.51 3.01 11.03
C THR A 65 8.66 4.53 10.97
N ALA A 66 8.29 5.14 9.84
CA ALA A 66 8.21 6.60 9.74
C ALA A 66 6.98 7.14 10.48
N SER A 67 7.10 8.32 11.10
CA SER A 67 6.02 8.95 11.89
C SER A 67 4.79 9.34 11.08
N PHE A 68 4.92 9.45 9.76
CA PHE A 68 3.82 9.79 8.86
C PHE A 68 2.86 8.63 8.56
N TYR A 69 3.15 7.40 9.01
CA TYR A 69 2.24 6.25 8.89
C TYR A 69 1.06 6.36 9.86
N THR A 70 0.16 7.30 9.55
CA THR A 70 -1.04 7.61 10.32
C THR A 70 -2.30 7.08 9.62
N PRO A 71 -3.43 6.92 10.33
CA PRO A 71 -4.71 6.58 9.70
C PRO A 71 -5.12 7.58 8.61
N ALA A 72 -4.83 8.87 8.79
CA ALA A 72 -5.10 9.90 7.80
C ALA A 72 -4.26 9.71 6.53
N PHE A 73 -2.97 9.42 6.67
CA PHE A 73 -2.07 9.16 5.54
C PHE A 73 -2.51 7.94 4.74
N LEU A 74 -2.74 6.79 5.41
CA LEU A 74 -3.14 5.56 4.74
C LEU A 74 -4.52 5.70 4.09
N ARG A 75 -5.47 6.40 4.73
CA ARG A 75 -6.78 6.68 4.12
C ARG A 75 -6.64 7.47 2.82
N LYS A 76 -5.83 8.53 2.81
CA LYS A 76 -5.59 9.35 1.61
C LYS A 76 -4.95 8.53 0.49
N LYS A 77 -3.96 7.70 0.81
CA LYS A 77 -3.28 6.85 -0.18
C LYS A 77 -4.18 5.74 -0.71
N SER A 78 -4.96 5.07 0.13
CA SER A 78 -5.93 4.06 -0.31
C SER A 78 -7.00 4.63 -1.25
N LEU A 79 -7.47 5.86 -1.00
CA LEU A 79 -8.45 6.52 -1.87
C LEU A 79 -7.86 6.90 -3.23
N ASN A 80 -6.71 7.58 -3.26
CA ASN A 80 -6.01 7.92 -4.51
C ASN A 80 -5.76 6.65 -5.36
N TYR A 81 -5.33 5.57 -4.70
CA TYR A 81 -5.10 4.31 -5.36
C TYR A 81 -6.40 3.65 -5.90
N TYR A 82 -7.50 3.71 -5.15
CA TYR A 82 -8.81 3.25 -5.60
C TYR A 82 -9.30 4.02 -6.84
N GLU A 83 -9.09 5.34 -6.87
CA GLU A 83 -9.43 6.17 -8.04
C GLU A 83 -8.60 5.80 -9.29
N CYS A 84 -7.31 5.52 -9.12
CA CYS A 84 -6.44 5.04 -10.20
C CYS A 84 -6.87 3.67 -10.74
N GLN A 85 -7.46 2.81 -9.91
CA GLN A 85 -7.96 1.51 -10.36
C GLN A 85 -9.27 1.61 -11.16
N ILE A 86 -10.13 2.59 -10.85
CA ILE A 86 -11.43 2.74 -11.52
C ILE A 86 -11.32 3.57 -12.80
N SER A 87 -10.35 4.50 -12.83
CA SER A 87 -10.04 5.30 -14.01
C SER A 87 -8.62 4.98 -14.48
N PRO A 88 -8.42 3.88 -15.23
CA PRO A 88 -7.18 3.71 -15.98
C PRO A 88 -7.17 4.80 -17.05
N LYS A 89 -6.63 5.98 -16.71
CA LYS A 89 -6.41 7.02 -17.71
C LYS A 89 -5.47 6.43 -18.76
N GLU A 90 -5.84 6.61 -20.01
CA GLU A 90 -5.07 6.17 -21.18
C GLU A 90 -3.58 6.51 -21.00
N GLU A 91 -2.75 5.60 -21.51
CA GLU A 91 -1.29 5.59 -21.45
C GLU A 91 -0.67 6.98 -21.30
N GLY A 92 -0.10 7.28 -20.13
CA GLY A 92 0.78 8.43 -19.93
C GLY A 92 0.33 9.51 -18.93
N VAL A 93 -0.86 9.44 -18.34
CA VAL A 93 -1.23 10.39 -17.25
C VAL A 93 -0.99 9.73 -15.90
N ALA A 94 0.21 9.95 -15.37
CA ALA A 94 0.61 9.47 -14.06
C ALA A 94 -0.39 9.90 -12.98
N CYS A 95 -0.84 8.93 -12.18
CA CYS A 95 -1.40 9.18 -10.87
C CYS A 95 -0.35 9.87 -10.00
N HIS A 96 -0.28 11.21 -10.05
CA HIS A 96 0.57 12.04 -9.20
C HIS A 96 -0.08 12.30 -7.84
#